data_AF-A0A7X6PBD0-F1
#
_entry.id   AF-A0A7X6PBD0-F1
#
_cell.length_a   1.000
_cell.length_b   1.000
_cell.length_c   1.000
_cell.angle_alpha   90.00
_cell.angle_beta   90.00
_cell.angle_gamma   90.00
#
_symmetry.space_group_name_H-M   'P 1'
#
loop_
_entity.id
_entity.type
_entity.pdbx_description
1 polymer ?
#
loop_
_entity_poly.entity_id
_entity_poly.type
_entity_poly.pdbx_seq_one_letter_code
_entity_poly.pdbx_strand_id
1 'polypeptide(L)'
;MKTLFTFSFLFIFMLSCTQQPKTVRGSHEAEIPFIDSNEVTNDFYDNTEIFSLPLPELTAGGEIANPGKVDLSSLKRHSVIVKETLLDSEGGDKFVGAYRYDGYSLFDILKNKLVQKANAEEFNPLIDLFVELENSAGDKVVFSWGEIYYPNNLHRIIIADRVSRIVPSKTNDLWPIPSEGRIVAGNDLITERNISSPVKITVRSIPKSFTVNQGMSPMYSEQIGIFLNGSAAGTIT
;
A
#
# COMPACT_ATOMS: atom_id res chain seq x y z
N MET A 1 -8.66 -78.59 -43.51
CA MET A 1 -9.51 -77.75 -44.37
C MET A 1 -10.38 -76.89 -43.47
N LYS A 2 -10.36 -75.58 -43.77
CA LYS A 2 -11.04 -74.42 -43.17
C LYS A 2 -12.34 -74.65 -42.41
N THR A 3 -12.46 -74.00 -41.24
CA THR A 3 -13.66 -73.23 -40.88
C THR A 3 -13.29 -72.11 -39.91
N LEU A 4 -13.52 -70.88 -40.37
CA LEU A 4 -13.39 -69.61 -39.66
C LEU A 4 -14.41 -69.53 -38.52
N PHE A 5 -14.01 -69.00 -37.36
CA PHE A 5 -14.91 -68.25 -36.48
C PHE A 5 -14.26 -66.91 -36.14
N THR A 6 -14.86 -65.87 -36.71
CA THR A 6 -14.64 -64.45 -36.43
C THR A 6 -15.09 -64.11 -35.01
N PHE A 7 -14.19 -63.57 -34.19
CA PHE A 7 -14.57 -62.80 -33.01
C PHE A 7 -14.00 -61.39 -33.16
N SER A 8 -14.91 -60.43 -33.30
CA SER A 8 -14.63 -59.02 -33.50
C SER A 8 -14.24 -58.40 -32.15
N PHE A 9 -12.97 -58.00 -31.99
CA PHE A 9 -12.54 -57.19 -30.85
C PHE A 9 -12.50 -55.73 -31.31
N LEU A 10 -13.49 -54.95 -30.88
CA LEU A 10 -13.61 -53.52 -31.12
C LEU A 10 -12.60 -52.80 -30.21
N PHE A 11 -11.44 -52.41 -30.76
CA PHE A 11 -10.45 -51.59 -30.06
C PHE A 11 -10.83 -50.11 -30.24
N ILE A 12 -11.38 -49.49 -29.19
CA ILE A 12 -11.62 -48.05 -29.14
C ILE A 12 -10.27 -47.35 -28.90
N PHE A 13 -9.70 -46.76 -29.95
CA PHE A 13 -8.56 -45.84 -29.82
C PHE A 13 -9.06 -44.52 -29.23
N MET A 14 -8.80 -44.32 -27.93
CA MET A 14 -8.86 -42.99 -27.31
C MET A 14 -7.66 -42.18 -27.82
N LEU A 15 -7.88 -41.38 -28.87
CA LEU A 15 -6.99 -40.28 -29.24
C LEU A 15 -7.13 -39.18 -28.18
N SER A 16 -6.36 -39.30 -27.11
CA SER A 16 -6.15 -38.21 -26.16
C SER A 16 -5.18 -37.21 -26.80
N CYS A 17 -5.70 -36.05 -27.20
CA CYS A 17 -4.88 -34.92 -27.63
C CYS A 17 -3.99 -34.48 -26.46
N THR A 18 -2.75 -34.93 -26.47
CA THR A 18 -1.68 -34.45 -25.60
C THR A 18 -1.19 -33.12 -26.16
N GLN A 19 -1.86 -32.02 -25.80
CA GLN A 19 -1.25 -30.69 -25.95
C GLN A 19 -0.33 -30.47 -24.76
N GLN A 20 0.97 -30.49 -25.00
CA GLN A 20 1.95 -30.01 -24.04
C GLN A 20 1.62 -28.56 -23.67
N PRO A 21 1.60 -28.18 -22.38
CA PRO A 21 1.44 -26.80 -22.01
C PRO A 21 2.64 -26.01 -22.53
N LYS A 22 2.38 -25.07 -23.43
CA LYS A 22 3.38 -24.07 -23.83
C LYS A 22 3.75 -23.28 -22.58
N THR A 23 4.98 -23.46 -22.11
CA THR A 23 5.59 -22.60 -21.11
C THR A 23 5.71 -21.19 -21.70
N VAL A 24 4.71 -20.34 -21.45
CA VAL A 24 4.81 -18.91 -21.70
C VAL A 24 5.70 -18.34 -20.61
N ARG A 25 7.00 -18.25 -20.91
CA ARG A 25 7.95 -17.48 -20.12
C ARG A 25 7.78 -16.01 -20.51
N GLY A 26 6.69 -15.40 -20.03
CA GLY A 26 6.42 -13.98 -20.16
C GLY A 26 6.97 -13.25 -18.94
N SER A 27 7.78 -12.22 -19.17
CA SER A 27 8.13 -11.20 -18.19
C SER A 27 6.87 -10.64 -17.54
N HIS A 28 6.87 -10.51 -16.20
CA HIS A 28 5.82 -9.84 -15.45
C HIS A 28 5.87 -8.32 -15.70
N GLU A 29 5.51 -7.89 -16.90
CA GLU A 29 5.09 -6.52 -17.14
C GLU A 29 3.56 -6.58 -17.11
N ALA A 30 2.97 -6.18 -15.98
CA ALA A 30 1.51 -6.16 -15.85
C ALA A 30 0.96 -5.19 -16.90
N GLU A 31 0.34 -5.76 -17.95
CA GLU A 31 -0.33 -5.07 -19.03
C GLU A 31 -1.17 -3.92 -18.47
N ILE A 32 -1.04 -2.74 -19.10
CA ILE A 32 -1.93 -1.61 -18.83
C ILE A 32 -3.36 -2.12 -19.14
N PRO A 33 -4.30 -2.05 -18.19
CA PRO A 33 -5.66 -2.51 -18.45
C PRO A 33 -6.24 -1.83 -19.68
N PHE A 34 -6.95 -2.62 -20.50
CA PHE A 34 -7.63 -2.16 -21.71
C PHE A 34 -8.59 -1.01 -21.37
N ILE A 35 -8.45 0.13 -22.05
CA ILE A 35 -9.36 1.26 -21.86
C ILE A 35 -10.70 0.91 -22.51
N ASP A 36 -11.77 0.83 -21.73
CA ASP A 36 -13.13 0.60 -22.23
C ASP A 36 -13.71 1.89 -22.83
N SER A 37 -13.23 2.23 -24.03
CA SER A 37 -13.67 3.41 -24.77
C SER A 37 -15.14 3.37 -25.21
N ASN A 38 -15.80 2.21 -25.05
CA ASN A 38 -17.17 1.99 -25.50
C ASN A 38 -18.18 1.99 -24.34
N GLU A 39 -17.75 2.29 -23.11
CA GLU A 39 -18.57 2.32 -21.89
C GLU A 39 -19.41 1.05 -21.70
N VAL A 40 -18.85 -0.10 -22.07
CA VAL A 40 -19.54 -1.40 -22.00
C VAL A 40 -19.65 -1.87 -20.55
N THR A 41 -18.76 -1.41 -19.68
CA THR A 41 -18.72 -1.73 -18.25
C THR A 41 -19.23 -0.57 -17.39
N ASN A 42 -19.74 -0.89 -16.20
CA ASN A 42 -20.12 0.11 -15.20
C ASN A 42 -18.89 0.68 -14.45
N ASP A 43 -17.68 0.23 -14.79
CA ASP A 43 -16.45 0.68 -14.16
C ASP A 43 -15.91 1.90 -14.92
N PHE A 44 -16.31 3.08 -14.49
CA PHE A 44 -15.84 4.33 -15.09
C PHE A 44 -14.32 4.56 -14.91
N TYR A 45 -13.65 3.79 -14.06
CA TYR A 45 -12.19 3.84 -13.90
C TYR A 45 -11.45 3.10 -15.02
N ASP A 46 -12.14 2.23 -15.76
CA ASP A 46 -11.57 1.53 -16.93
C ASP A 46 -11.63 2.38 -18.21
N ASN A 47 -12.30 3.53 -18.16
CA ASN A 47 -12.48 4.42 -19.31
C ASN A 47 -11.40 5.53 -19.37
N THR A 48 -10.45 5.56 -18.43
CA THR A 48 -9.51 6.67 -18.27
C THR A 48 -8.06 6.27 -18.50
N GLU A 49 -7.31 7.18 -19.13
CA GLU A 49 -5.88 6.99 -19.40
C GLU A 49 -5.09 6.82 -18.10
N ILE A 50 -4.11 5.91 -18.14
CA ILE A 50 -3.21 5.63 -17.03
C ILE A 50 -1.86 6.30 -17.30
N PHE A 51 -1.45 7.18 -16.40
CA PHE A 51 -0.17 7.87 -16.45
C PHE A 51 0.83 7.13 -15.55
N SER A 52 2.04 6.89 -16.06
CA SER A 52 3.15 6.35 -15.28
C SER A 52 3.76 7.45 -14.42
N LEU A 53 4.03 7.13 -13.15
CA LEU A 53 4.67 8.00 -12.19
C LEU A 53 6.05 7.42 -11.81
N PRO A 54 7.16 8.03 -12.26
CA PRO A 54 8.49 7.54 -11.96
C PRO A 54 8.74 7.43 -10.45
N LEU A 55 9.20 6.27 -9.99
CA LEU A 55 9.64 6.07 -8.60
C LEU A 55 11.17 6.06 -8.52
N PRO A 56 11.77 6.71 -7.50
CA PRO A 56 13.18 6.53 -7.20
C PRO A 56 13.43 5.13 -6.61
N GLU A 57 14.71 4.80 -6.39
CA GLU A 57 15.06 3.60 -5.62
C GLU A 57 14.61 3.76 -4.16
N LEU A 58 13.96 2.72 -3.65
CA LEU A 58 13.41 2.69 -2.30
C LEU A 58 14.20 1.73 -1.42
N THR A 59 14.53 2.16 -0.21
CA THR A 59 15.19 1.33 0.81
C THR A 59 14.31 1.15 2.04
N ALA A 60 14.46 0.02 2.73
CA ALA A 60 13.81 -0.23 4.02
C ALA A 60 14.88 -0.51 5.09
N GLY A 61 14.71 0.07 6.28
CA GLY A 61 15.63 -0.07 7.41
C GLY A 61 14.97 0.25 8.75
N GLY A 62 15.79 0.63 9.73
CA GLY A 62 15.36 0.89 11.10
C GLY A 62 15.44 -0.37 11.95
N GLU A 63 14.40 -0.61 12.75
CA GLU A 63 14.27 -1.74 13.68
C GLU A 63 13.87 -3.04 12.95
N ILE A 64 14.66 -3.42 11.95
CA ILE A 64 14.52 -4.65 11.17
C ILE A 64 15.86 -5.36 10.97
N ALA A 65 15.86 -6.68 11.01
CA ALA A 65 17.04 -7.53 10.84
C ALA A 65 17.58 -7.55 9.40
N ASN A 66 16.70 -7.29 8.42
CA ASN A 66 16.97 -7.42 6.99
C ASN A 66 16.76 -6.09 6.25
N PRO A 67 17.57 -5.06 6.54
CA PRO A 67 17.55 -3.80 5.81
C PRO A 67 18.06 -3.97 4.38
N GLY A 68 17.65 -3.07 3.49
CA GLY A 68 18.13 -3.04 2.13
C GLY A 68 17.12 -2.49 1.12
N LYS A 69 17.44 -2.65 -0.15
CA LYS A 69 16.57 -2.25 -1.26
C LYS A 69 15.22 -2.97 -1.20
N VAL A 70 14.16 -2.24 -1.51
CA VAL A 70 12.82 -2.80 -1.68
C VAL A 70 12.69 -3.25 -3.13
N ASP A 71 12.44 -4.54 -3.32
CA ASP A 71 12.06 -5.08 -4.63
C ASP A 71 10.55 -4.96 -4.80
N LEU A 72 10.11 -4.02 -5.64
CA LEU A 72 8.69 -3.83 -5.95
C LEU A 72 8.20 -4.81 -7.02
N SER A 73 9.09 -5.38 -7.84
CA SER A 73 8.71 -6.21 -8.99
C SER A 73 8.06 -7.54 -8.58
N SER A 74 8.35 -8.01 -7.37
CA SER A 74 7.77 -9.22 -6.80
C SER A 74 6.45 -8.99 -6.03
N LEU A 75 6.03 -7.73 -5.88
CA LEU A 75 4.85 -7.38 -5.09
C LEU A 75 3.59 -7.27 -5.94
N LYS A 76 2.46 -7.62 -5.34
CA LYS A 76 1.14 -7.39 -5.95
C LYS A 76 0.86 -5.89 -5.99
N ARG A 77 0.35 -5.44 -7.14
CA ARG A 77 -0.18 -4.09 -7.32
C ARG A 77 -1.60 -3.97 -6.76
N HIS A 78 -1.88 -2.86 -6.12
CA HIS A 78 -3.19 -2.52 -5.55
C HIS A 78 -3.64 -1.14 -6.03
N SER A 79 -4.94 -0.95 -6.07
CA SER A 79 -5.57 0.30 -6.49
C SER A 79 -6.23 1.01 -5.30
N VAL A 80 -5.99 2.31 -5.19
CA VAL A 80 -6.58 3.17 -4.16
C VAL A 80 -7.18 4.39 -4.83
N ILE A 81 -8.48 4.57 -4.63
CA ILE A 81 -9.19 5.78 -5.05
C ILE A 81 -9.15 6.80 -3.92
N VAL A 82 -8.78 8.03 -4.26
CA VAL A 82 -8.69 9.17 -3.33
C VAL A 82 -9.27 10.44 -3.94
N LYS A 83 -9.79 11.30 -3.07
CA LYS A 83 -10.02 12.72 -3.34
C LYS A 83 -8.88 13.46 -2.65
N GLU A 84 -7.97 14.02 -3.42
CA GLU A 84 -6.86 14.79 -2.86
C GLU A 84 -7.36 16.14 -2.37
N THR A 85 -7.01 16.44 -1.13
CA THR A 85 -7.40 17.63 -0.40
C THR A 85 -6.21 18.08 0.42
N LEU A 86 -5.74 19.30 0.18
CA LEU A 86 -4.65 19.90 0.94
C LEU A 86 -5.19 20.97 1.88
N LEU A 87 -4.42 21.36 2.88
CA LEU A 87 -4.72 22.54 3.67
C LEU A 87 -4.43 23.81 2.85
N ASP A 88 -5.26 24.82 2.99
CA ASP A 88 -4.96 26.17 2.53
C ASP A 88 -4.17 26.98 3.58
N SER A 89 -3.80 28.21 3.23
CA SER A 89 -3.03 29.09 4.12
C SER A 89 -3.79 29.56 5.35
N GLU A 90 -5.12 29.44 5.36
CA GLU A 90 -6.00 29.83 6.45
C GLU A 90 -6.40 28.61 7.32
N GLY A 91 -5.97 27.41 6.95
CA GLY A 91 -6.27 26.15 7.62
C GLY A 91 -7.58 25.49 7.15
N GLY A 92 -8.19 26.00 6.09
CA GLY A 92 -9.32 25.38 5.40
C GLY A 92 -8.89 24.24 4.47
N ASP A 93 -9.87 23.51 3.92
CA ASP A 93 -9.65 22.42 2.99
C ASP A 93 -9.72 22.87 1.53
N LYS A 94 -8.73 22.45 0.74
CA LYS A 94 -8.62 22.76 -0.68
C LYS A 94 -8.59 21.48 -1.50
N PHE A 95 -9.71 21.21 -2.18
CA PHE A 95 -9.81 20.11 -3.13
C PHE A 95 -8.84 20.31 -4.31
N VAL A 96 -8.08 19.27 -4.63
CA VAL A 96 -7.08 19.25 -5.72
C VAL A 96 -7.58 18.44 -6.90
N GLY A 97 -8.23 17.30 -6.64
CA GLY A 97 -8.75 16.40 -7.66
C GLY A 97 -9.09 15.03 -7.10
N ALA A 98 -9.66 14.16 -7.92
CA ALA A 98 -9.93 12.77 -7.57
C ALA A 98 -9.22 11.81 -8.54
N TYR A 99 -8.61 10.78 -7.99
CA TYR A 99 -7.71 9.91 -8.71
C TYR A 99 -7.88 8.46 -8.29
N ARG A 100 -7.60 7.54 -9.21
CA ARG A 100 -7.23 6.15 -8.91
C ARG A 100 -5.71 6.08 -8.98
N TYR A 101 -5.07 5.71 -7.89
CA TYR A 101 -3.65 5.40 -7.85
C TYR A 101 -3.44 3.90 -7.82
N ASP A 102 -2.48 3.42 -8.60
CA ASP A 102 -2.04 2.03 -8.51
C ASP A 102 -0.59 1.97 -8.05
N GLY A 103 -0.29 1.01 -7.17
CA GLY A 103 1.02 0.91 -6.56
C GLY A 103 1.18 -0.30 -5.66
N TYR A 104 2.23 -0.26 -4.84
CA TYR A 104 2.62 -1.37 -3.97
C TYR A 104 2.30 -1.03 -2.52
N SER A 105 1.64 -1.95 -1.84
CA SER A 105 1.18 -1.72 -0.47
C SER A 105 2.34 -1.65 0.52
N LEU A 106 2.30 -0.68 1.44
CA LEU A 106 3.24 -0.61 2.56
C LEU A 106 3.19 -1.89 3.42
N PHE A 107 2.01 -2.48 3.60
CA PHE A 107 1.85 -3.79 4.23
C PHE A 107 2.62 -4.88 3.50
N ASP A 108 2.52 -4.95 2.17
CA ASP A 108 3.20 -5.99 1.39
C ASP A 108 4.72 -5.82 1.38
N ILE A 109 5.20 -4.57 1.40
CA ILE A 109 6.62 -4.26 1.52
C ILE A 109 7.17 -4.72 2.88
N LEU A 110 6.39 -4.56 3.95
CA LEU A 110 6.85 -4.76 5.32
C LEU A 110 6.56 -6.15 5.90
N LYS A 111 5.56 -6.88 5.40
CA LYS A 111 5.12 -8.18 5.99
C LYS A 111 6.22 -9.24 6.12
N ASN A 112 7.25 -9.18 5.28
CA ASN A 112 8.39 -10.10 5.28
C ASN A 112 9.65 -9.50 5.92
N LYS A 113 9.56 -8.30 6.52
CA LYS A 113 10.66 -7.69 7.27
C LYS A 113 10.64 -8.22 8.70
N LEU A 114 11.79 -8.72 9.15
CA LEU A 114 11.93 -9.28 10.48
C LEU A 114 12.19 -8.14 11.47
N VAL A 115 11.19 -7.80 12.29
CA VAL A 115 11.30 -6.71 13.26
C VAL A 115 12.32 -7.06 14.34
N GLN A 116 13.24 -6.12 14.62
CA GLN A 116 14.21 -6.15 15.72
C GLN A 116 14.03 -4.87 16.54
N LYS A 117 13.05 -4.92 17.43
CA LYS A 117 12.57 -3.76 18.19
C LYS A 117 13.58 -3.31 19.24
N ALA A 118 13.90 -2.02 19.25
CA ALA A 118 14.95 -1.45 20.09
C ALA A 118 14.62 -1.51 21.58
N ASN A 119 13.36 -1.29 21.95
CA ASN A 119 12.85 -1.33 23.32
C ASN A 119 12.11 -2.65 23.65
N ALA A 120 12.44 -3.77 22.99
CA ALA A 120 11.74 -5.04 23.18
C ALA A 120 11.78 -5.56 24.64
N GLU A 121 12.87 -5.29 25.37
CA GLU A 121 13.03 -5.67 26.77
C GLU A 121 12.06 -4.93 27.70
N GLU A 122 11.74 -3.69 27.37
CA GLU A 122 10.86 -2.82 28.16
C GLU A 122 9.38 -2.95 27.72
N PHE A 123 9.16 -2.96 26.42
CA PHE A 123 7.84 -3.05 25.81
C PHE A 123 7.91 -3.97 24.59
N ASN A 124 7.65 -5.27 24.80
CA ASN A 124 7.72 -6.26 23.72
C ASN A 124 6.62 -6.14 22.62
N PRO A 125 5.36 -5.73 22.91
CA PRO A 125 4.33 -5.64 21.87
C PRO A 125 4.73 -4.73 20.71
N LEU A 126 4.28 -5.06 19.50
CA LEU A 126 4.60 -4.30 18.27
C LEU A 126 3.73 -3.04 18.09
N ILE A 127 2.73 -2.84 18.95
CA ILE A 127 1.68 -1.83 18.76
C ILE A 127 2.20 -0.38 18.84
N ASP A 128 3.32 -0.15 19.52
CA ASP A 128 3.99 1.16 19.63
C ASP A 128 4.99 1.43 18.49
N LEU A 129 5.12 0.50 17.53
CA LEU A 129 5.89 0.76 16.33
C LEU A 129 5.18 1.75 15.41
N PHE A 130 5.97 2.46 14.65
CA PHE A 130 5.52 3.27 13.54
C PHE A 130 6.53 3.21 12.40
N VAL A 131 6.05 3.59 11.22
CA VAL A 131 6.84 3.61 10.00
C VAL A 131 6.99 5.05 9.56
N GLU A 132 8.24 5.51 9.53
CA GLU A 132 8.65 6.78 8.96
C GLU A 132 8.99 6.58 7.48
N LEU A 133 8.37 7.37 6.61
CA LEU A 133 8.64 7.42 5.19
C LEU A 133 9.26 8.78 4.86
N GLU A 134 10.42 8.78 4.22
CA GLU A 134 11.18 9.97 3.83
C GLU A 134 11.26 10.08 2.31
N ASN A 135 11.08 11.28 1.77
CA ASN A 135 11.25 11.56 0.34
C ASN A 135 12.63 12.12 -0.01
N SER A 136 12.88 12.29 -1.32
CA SER A 136 14.12 12.86 -1.84
C SER A 136 14.38 14.31 -1.42
N ALA A 137 13.36 15.05 -0.98
CA ALA A 137 13.48 16.41 -0.45
C ALA A 137 13.74 16.46 1.07
N GLY A 138 13.66 15.33 1.76
CA GLY A 138 13.81 15.21 3.21
C GLY A 138 12.51 15.38 4.01
N ASP A 139 11.36 15.55 3.34
CA ASP A 139 10.05 15.54 3.99
C ASP A 139 9.75 14.15 4.53
N LYS A 140 8.99 14.11 5.62
CA LYS A 140 8.69 12.89 6.34
C LYS A 140 7.23 12.79 6.71
N VAL A 141 6.72 11.57 6.57
CA VAL A 141 5.38 11.20 7.04
C VAL A 141 5.48 9.94 7.89
N VAL A 142 4.55 9.79 8.82
CA VAL A 142 4.50 8.63 9.71
C VAL A 142 3.16 7.90 9.61
N PHE A 143 3.24 6.59 9.69
CA PHE A 143 2.08 5.70 9.78
C PHE A 143 2.27 4.77 10.99
N SER A 144 1.28 4.68 11.85
CA SER A 144 1.32 3.76 12.99
C SER A 144 1.29 2.31 12.52
N TRP A 145 1.81 1.41 13.36
CA TRP A 145 1.71 -0.03 13.09
C TRP A 145 0.25 -0.48 12.90
N GLY A 146 -0.68 0.12 13.66
CA GLY A 146 -2.10 -0.19 13.57
C GLY A 146 -2.75 0.25 12.27
N GLU A 147 -2.37 1.40 11.70
CA GLU A 147 -2.84 1.82 10.37
C GLU A 147 -2.44 0.83 9.28
N ILE A 148 -1.30 0.15 9.45
CA ILE A 148 -0.75 -0.79 8.45
C ILE A 148 -1.29 -2.21 8.65
N TYR A 149 -1.35 -2.70 9.89
CA TYR A 149 -1.62 -4.11 10.21
C TYR A 149 -2.98 -4.39 10.86
N TYR A 150 -3.64 -3.39 11.43
CA TYR A 150 -4.98 -3.50 12.02
C TYR A 150 -6.07 -2.67 11.33
N PRO A 151 -6.01 -2.34 10.01
CA PRO A 151 -7.09 -1.62 9.37
C PRO A 151 -8.27 -2.54 9.05
N ASN A 152 -9.47 -1.95 8.95
CA ASN A 152 -10.63 -2.64 8.38
C ASN A 152 -10.42 -3.03 6.92
N ASN A 153 -9.67 -2.19 6.18
CA ASN A 153 -9.33 -2.38 4.78
C ASN A 153 -7.82 -2.35 4.62
N LEU A 154 -7.21 -3.51 4.37
CA LEU A 154 -5.78 -3.63 4.08
C LEU A 154 -5.44 -2.94 2.74
N HIS A 155 -4.16 -2.68 2.54
CA HIS A 155 -3.60 -2.15 1.29
C HIS A 155 -4.09 -0.75 0.89
N ARG A 156 -4.55 0.05 1.86
CA ARG A 156 -4.97 1.45 1.64
C ARG A 156 -3.82 2.45 1.71
N ILE A 157 -2.64 2.05 2.19
CA ILE A 157 -1.41 2.85 2.13
C ILE A 157 -0.50 2.21 1.08
N ILE A 158 -0.27 2.92 -0.02
CA ILE A 158 0.51 2.42 -1.17
C ILE A 158 1.62 3.40 -1.55
N ILE A 159 2.66 2.88 -2.18
CA ILE A 159 3.64 3.64 -2.96
C ILE A 159 3.21 3.52 -4.43
N ALA A 160 2.63 4.60 -4.95
CA ALA A 160 2.01 4.65 -6.26
C ALA A 160 3.03 5.03 -7.36
N ASP A 161 3.04 4.25 -8.42
CA ASP A 161 3.80 4.46 -9.66
C ASP A 161 2.86 4.61 -10.88
N ARG A 162 1.54 4.63 -10.68
CA ARG A 162 0.55 4.90 -11.72
C ARG A 162 -0.61 5.71 -11.18
N VAL A 163 -1.22 6.52 -12.04
CA VAL A 163 -2.40 7.32 -11.71
C VAL A 163 -3.36 7.44 -12.90
N SER A 164 -4.64 7.43 -12.60
CA SER A 164 -5.72 7.78 -13.52
C SER A 164 -6.61 8.84 -12.90
N ARG A 165 -7.06 9.80 -13.70
CA ARG A 165 -8.02 10.82 -13.29
C ARG A 165 -9.43 10.24 -13.24
N ILE A 166 -10.23 10.72 -12.30
CA ILE A 166 -11.66 10.43 -12.27
C ILE A 166 -12.39 11.60 -12.91
N VAL A 167 -12.67 11.53 -14.21
CA VAL A 167 -13.30 12.67 -14.89
C VAL A 167 -14.79 12.74 -14.53
N PRO A 168 -15.28 13.83 -13.91
CA PRO A 168 -16.70 13.95 -13.60
C PRO A 168 -17.51 14.15 -14.88
N SER A 169 -18.56 13.35 -15.10
CA SER A 169 -19.35 13.38 -16.34
C SER A 169 -20.08 14.70 -16.62
N LYS A 170 -20.33 15.51 -15.57
CA LYS A 170 -21.05 16.79 -15.71
C LYS A 170 -20.14 17.96 -16.05
N THR A 171 -18.97 18.04 -15.43
CA THR A 171 -18.07 19.20 -15.57
C THR A 171 -16.93 18.92 -16.55
N ASN A 172 -16.57 17.65 -16.75
CA ASN A 172 -15.40 17.23 -17.52
C ASN A 172 -14.09 17.86 -17.04
N ASP A 173 -13.99 18.15 -15.73
CA ASP A 173 -12.80 18.75 -15.16
C ASP A 173 -11.60 17.81 -15.29
N LEU A 174 -10.52 18.33 -15.86
CA LEU A 174 -9.25 17.63 -16.01
C LEU A 174 -8.27 18.14 -14.96
N TRP A 175 -8.31 17.53 -13.77
CA TRP A 175 -7.40 17.87 -12.68
C TRP A 175 -5.93 17.60 -13.05
N PRO A 176 -4.96 18.26 -12.38
CA PRO A 176 -3.54 18.07 -12.68
C PRO A 176 -3.07 16.64 -12.37
N ILE A 177 -2.18 16.10 -13.20
CA ILE A 177 -1.53 14.81 -12.96
C ILE A 177 -0.22 15.05 -12.19
N PRO A 178 0.06 14.33 -11.09
CA PRO A 178 1.37 14.37 -10.46
C PRO A 178 2.45 13.87 -11.43
N SER A 179 3.65 14.45 -11.37
CA SER A 179 4.77 14.07 -12.24
C SER A 179 5.65 12.95 -11.68
N GLU A 180 5.48 12.61 -10.41
CA GLU A 180 6.35 11.70 -9.66
C GLU A 180 5.53 10.67 -8.90
N GLY A 181 6.10 9.49 -8.68
CA GLY A 181 5.51 8.47 -7.84
C GLY A 181 5.46 8.96 -6.39
N ARG A 182 4.45 8.55 -5.64
CA ARG A 182 4.16 9.14 -4.34
C ARG A 182 3.54 8.14 -3.37
N ILE A 183 3.61 8.46 -2.09
CA ILE A 183 2.82 7.75 -1.08
C ILE A 183 1.37 8.18 -1.22
N VAL A 184 0.44 7.23 -1.09
CA VAL A 184 -1.00 7.51 -1.09
C VAL A 184 -1.62 6.84 0.12
N ALA A 185 -2.13 7.64 1.05
CA ALA A 185 -2.86 7.20 2.23
C ALA A 185 -4.37 7.29 1.97
N GLY A 186 -4.96 6.19 1.52
CA GLY A 186 -6.33 6.17 1.03
C GLY A 186 -7.44 6.39 2.06
N ASN A 187 -7.11 6.43 3.35
CA ASN A 187 -8.09 6.66 4.41
C ASN A 187 -8.05 8.11 4.94
N ASP A 188 -7.15 8.94 4.41
CA ASP A 188 -6.98 10.31 4.86
C ASP A 188 -8.03 11.22 4.23
N LEU A 189 -8.65 12.06 5.06
CA LEU A 189 -9.52 13.14 4.59
C LEU A 189 -8.69 14.31 4.02
N ILE A 190 -7.54 14.58 4.65
CA ILE A 190 -6.58 15.60 4.26
C ILE A 190 -5.29 14.89 3.87
N THR A 191 -4.89 15.04 2.61
CA THR A 191 -3.86 14.21 1.97
C THR A 191 -2.44 14.80 2.04
N GLU A 192 -2.13 15.59 3.08
CA GLU A 192 -0.77 16.13 3.32
C GLU A 192 0.27 15.00 3.44
N ARG A 193 -0.14 13.79 3.84
CA ARG A 193 0.74 12.63 3.93
C ARG A 193 1.13 12.03 2.57
N ASN A 194 0.55 12.50 1.46
CA ASN A 194 0.85 11.98 0.12
C ASN A 194 2.12 12.60 -0.49
N ILE A 195 3.25 12.51 0.22
CA ILE A 195 4.52 13.07 -0.26
C ILE A 195 5.03 12.34 -1.51
N SER A 196 5.61 13.10 -2.44
CA SER A 196 6.20 12.60 -3.69
C SER A 196 7.58 12.00 -3.47
N SER A 197 8.06 11.19 -4.42
CA SER A 197 9.42 10.65 -4.49
C SER A 197 9.93 9.98 -3.20
N PRO A 198 9.23 8.95 -2.67
CA PRO A 198 9.67 8.25 -1.46
C PRO A 198 10.96 7.46 -1.69
N VAL A 199 11.97 7.67 -0.85
CA VAL A 199 13.30 7.04 -0.98
C VAL A 199 13.64 6.08 0.16
N LYS A 200 12.99 6.24 1.32
CA LYS A 200 13.35 5.46 2.52
C LYS A 200 12.15 5.16 3.41
N ILE A 201 12.04 3.90 3.82
CA ILE A 201 11.14 3.38 4.85
C ILE A 201 11.97 3.05 6.09
N THR A 202 11.56 3.56 7.25
CA THR A 202 12.22 3.26 8.53
C THR A 202 11.19 2.79 9.55
N VAL A 203 11.34 1.55 10.02
CA VAL A 203 10.54 1.03 11.16
C VAL A 203 11.19 1.52 12.46
N ARG A 204 10.40 2.09 13.38
CA ARG A 204 10.88 2.65 14.64
C ARG A 204 9.89 2.38 15.77
N SER A 205 10.39 2.20 16.99
CA SER A 205 9.64 2.41 18.22
C SER A 205 9.78 3.85 18.67
N ILE A 206 8.94 4.27 19.63
CA ILE A 206 9.13 5.54 20.30
C ILE A 206 10.48 5.50 21.06
N PRO A 207 11.40 6.46 20.86
CA PRO A 207 12.70 6.48 21.52
C PRO A 207 12.59 7.06 22.94
N LYS A 208 11.67 6.51 23.74
CA LYS A 208 11.46 6.89 25.14
C LYS A 208 11.15 5.64 25.96
N SER A 209 11.69 5.63 27.17
CA SER A 209 11.32 4.66 28.20
C SER A 209 10.12 5.16 29.01
N PHE A 210 9.25 4.23 29.38
CA PHE A 210 8.05 4.43 30.17
C PHE A 210 7.93 3.31 31.21
N THR A 211 7.50 3.66 32.43
CA THR A 211 7.18 2.64 33.43
C THR A 211 5.97 1.82 32.99
N VAL A 212 6.17 0.53 32.71
CA VAL A 212 5.10 -0.40 32.33
C VAL A 212 4.52 -1.09 33.56
N ASN A 213 3.34 -0.66 34.01
CA ASN A 213 2.59 -1.28 35.10
C ASN A 213 1.53 -2.24 34.54
N GLN A 214 1.84 -3.53 34.47
CA GLN A 214 0.89 -4.54 34.00
C GLN A 214 -0.19 -4.85 35.05
N GLY A 215 -1.41 -5.20 34.60
CA GLY A 215 -2.49 -5.64 35.48
C GLY A 215 -3.19 -4.53 36.27
N MET A 216 -3.03 -3.26 35.87
CA MET A 216 -3.77 -2.15 36.48
C MET A 216 -5.28 -2.37 36.39
N SER A 217 -5.95 -2.31 37.55
CA SER A 217 -7.41 -2.35 37.66
C SER A 217 -7.86 -1.40 38.77
N PRO A 218 -8.66 -0.36 38.46
CA PRO A 218 -9.09 0.03 37.13
C PRO A 218 -7.93 0.59 36.28
N MET A 219 -8.04 0.48 34.96
CA MET A 219 -7.18 1.22 34.03
C MET A 219 -7.68 2.67 33.96
N TYR A 220 -7.38 3.42 35.02
CA TYR A 220 -7.85 4.79 35.23
C TYR A 220 -6.66 5.73 35.45
N SER A 221 -6.78 6.94 34.92
CA SER A 221 -5.84 8.02 35.11
C SER A 221 -6.63 9.25 35.52
N GLU A 222 -6.40 9.76 36.73
CA GLU A 222 -7.05 10.96 37.27
C GLU A 222 -6.64 12.24 36.53
N GLN A 223 -5.49 12.20 35.85
CA GLN A 223 -4.91 13.38 35.24
C GLN A 223 -3.98 13.01 34.09
N ILE A 224 -4.10 13.72 32.98
CA ILE A 224 -3.18 13.66 31.84
C ILE A 224 -2.29 14.90 31.87
N GLY A 225 -0.98 14.71 32.05
CA GLY A 225 0.00 15.80 31.97
C GLY A 225 0.30 16.21 30.53
N ILE A 226 0.28 17.51 30.26
CA ILE A 226 0.69 18.11 28.98
C ILE A 226 2.11 18.64 29.13
N PHE A 227 2.99 18.31 28.19
CA PHE A 227 4.37 18.77 28.17
C PHE A 227 4.69 19.47 26.85
N LEU A 228 5.34 20.63 26.91
CA LEU A 228 5.86 21.37 25.76
C LEU A 228 7.38 21.43 25.86
N ASN A 229 8.08 20.87 24.86
CA ASN A 229 9.55 20.82 24.83
C ASN A 229 10.18 20.22 26.12
N GLY A 230 9.53 19.22 26.71
CA GLY A 230 9.97 18.57 27.93
C GLY A 230 9.57 19.28 29.23
N SER A 231 9.03 20.51 29.16
CA SER A 231 8.53 21.24 30.32
C SER A 231 7.05 21.01 30.52
N ALA A 232 6.62 20.86 31.78
CA ALA A 232 5.19 20.76 32.11
C ALA A 232 4.46 22.03 31.66
N ALA A 233 3.43 21.85 30.83
CA ALA A 233 2.64 22.93 30.24
C ALA A 233 1.19 22.96 30.75
N GLY A 234 0.73 21.89 31.41
CA GLY A 234 -0.59 21.84 32.01
C GLY A 234 -1.03 20.43 32.33
N THR A 235 -2.28 20.31 32.75
CA THR A 235 -2.91 19.04 33.10
C THR A 235 -4.37 19.03 32.68
N ILE A 236 -4.84 17.89 32.17
CA ILE A 236 -6.27 17.62 31.92
C ILE A 236 -6.73 16.70 33.04
N THR A 237 -7.79 17.08 33.76
CA THR A 237 -8.46 16.28 34.79
C THR A 237 -9.81 15.79 34.30
#